data_AF-A0A918DU28-F1
#
_entry.id   AF-A0A918DU28-F1
#
_cell.length_a   1.000
_cell.length_b   1.000
_cell.length_c   1.000
_cell.angle_alpha   90.00
_cell.angle_beta   90.00
_cell.angle_gamma   90.00
#
_symmetry.space_group_name_H-M   'P 1'
#
loop_
_entity.id
_entity.type
_entity.pdbx_description
1 polymer ?
#
loop_
_entity_poly.entity_id
_entity_poly.type
_entity_poly.pdbx_seq_one_letter_code
_entity_poly.pdbx_strand_id
1 'polypeptide(L)' 'MSRKIAGFLIVLGVFMIFEWINLGFNLADGHETGFYVVHGILIVVNVVLGVVLGVIGWRGLRRARGE' A
#
# COMPACT_ATOMS: atom_id res chain seq x y z
N MET A 1 -13.88 -14.49 5.21
CA MET A 1 -13.72 -13.09 4.74
C MET A 1 -14.77 -12.84 3.67
N SER A 2 -15.57 -11.77 3.78
CA SER A 2 -16.59 -11.48 2.76
C SER A 2 -15.97 -10.86 1.50
N ARG A 3 -16.67 -10.98 0.36
CA ARG A 3 -16.25 -10.35 -0.92
C ARG A 3 -16.07 -8.83 -0.79
N LYS A 4 -16.89 -8.17 0.04
CA LYS A 4 -16.80 -6.73 0.32
C LYS A 4 -15.49 -6.38 1.01
N ILE A 5 -15.12 -7.11 2.06
CA ILE A 5 -13.86 -6.89 2.79
C ILE A 5 -12.67 -7.19 1.88
N ALA A 6 -12.73 -8.27 1.11
CA ALA A 6 -11.65 -8.63 0.18
C ALA A 6 -11.43 -7.54 -0.89
N GLY A 7 -12.51 -7.01 -1.46
CA GLY A 7 -12.46 -5.88 -2.40
C GLY A 7 -11.90 -4.61 -1.74
N PHE A 8 -12.33 -4.29 -0.51
CA PHE A 8 -11.81 -3.17 0.26
C PHE A 8 -10.29 -3.27 0.46
N LEU A 9 -9.77 -4.44 0.86
CA LEU A 9 -8.33 -4.63 1.07
C LEU A 9 -7.50 -4.43 -0.21
N ILE A 10 -8.05 -4.83 -1.37
CA ILE A 10 -7.39 -4.59 -2.66
C ILE A 10 -7.36 -3.10 -2.97
N VAL A 11 -8.50 -2.41 -2.88
CA VAL A 11 -8.59 -0.98 -3.17
C VAL A 11 -7.69 -0.18 -2.22
N LEU A 12 -7.72 -0.50 -0.92
CA LEU A 12 -6.86 0.12 0.08
C LEU A 12 -5.38 -0.12 -0.24
N GLY A 13 -5.00 -1.36 -0.57
CA GLY A 13 -3.62 -1.69 -0.91
C GLY A 13 -3.11 -0.92 -2.14
N VAL A 14 -3.94 -0.83 -3.19
CA VAL A 14 -3.62 -0.03 -4.39
C VAL A 14 -3.53 1.45 -4.08
N PHE A 15 -4.46 1.99 -3.29
CA PHE A 15 -4.43 3.39 -2.87
C PHE A 15 -3.17 3.72 -2.07
N MET A 16 -2.79 2.88 -1.11
CA MET A 16 -1.53 3.03 -0.37
C MET A 16 -0.33 3.06 -1.32
N ILE A 17 -0.21 2.09 -2.23
CA ILE A 17 0.92 2.07 -3.17
C ILE A 17 0.98 3.36 -3.99
N PHE A 18 -0.16 3.83 -4.50
CA PHE A 18 -0.21 5.05 -5.31
C PHE A 18 0.19 6.30 -4.51
N GLU A 19 -0.37 6.49 -3.32
CA GLU A 19 -0.14 7.67 -2.49
C GLU A 19 1.31 7.75 -2.01
N TRP A 20 1.88 6.64 -1.55
CA TRP A 20 3.27 6.62 -1.05
C TRP A 20 4.31 6.74 -2.17
N ILE A 21 4.04 6.18 -3.36
CA ILE A 21 4.88 6.44 -4.54
C ILE A 21 4.80 7.91 -4.93
N ASN A 22 3.60 8.49 -4.94
CA ASN A 22 3.41 9.91 -5.26
C ASN A 22 4.14 10.81 -4.26
N LEU A 23 4.07 10.52 -2.95
CA LEU A 23 4.87 11.21 -1.93
C LEU A 23 6.37 11.15 -2.24
N GLY A 24 6.88 10.00 -2.67
CA GLY A 24 8.28 9.83 -3.06
C GLY A 24 8.73 10.78 -4.18
N PHE A 25 7.86 11.08 -5.14
CA PHE A 25 8.13 12.05 -6.21
C PHE A 25 7.89 13.49 -5.81
N ASN A 26 7.13 13.74 -4.73
CA ASN A 26 6.73 15.07 -4.29
C ASN A 26 7.36 15.47 -2.95
N LEU A 27 8.46 14.81 -2.55
CA LEU A 27 9.28 15.25 -1.43
C LEU A 27 9.85 16.63 -1.75
N ALA A 28 9.64 17.59 -0.86
CA ALA A 28 10.21 18.92 -1.02
C ALA A 28 11.74 18.88 -0.84
N ASP A 29 12.43 19.71 -1.60
CA ASP A 29 13.86 19.93 -1.46
C ASP A 29 14.18 20.86 -0.27
N GLY A 30 15.42 20.81 0.19
CA GLY A 30 15.93 21.74 1.22
C GLY A 30 15.78 21.26 2.67
N HIS A 31 15.55 19.97 2.89
CA HIS A 31 15.49 19.39 4.24
C HIS A 31 16.81 18.71 4.65
N GLU A 32 16.96 18.41 5.94
CA GLU A 32 18.10 17.64 6.45
C GLU A 32 18.05 16.18 5.98
N THR A 33 19.21 15.50 5.86
CA THR A 33 19.27 14.09 5.43
C THR A 33 18.33 13.17 6.21
N GLY A 34 18.16 13.40 7.51
CA GLY A 34 17.25 12.61 8.35
C GLY A 34 15.80 12.64 7.87
N PHE A 35 15.32 13.77 7.33
CA PHE A 35 13.99 13.90 6.75
C PHE A 35 13.78 12.90 5.61
N TYR A 36 14.72 12.84 4.66
CA TYR A 36 14.65 11.94 3.51
C TYR A 36 14.78 10.47 3.92
N VAL A 37 15.63 10.15 4.91
CA VAL A 37 15.78 8.78 5.42
C VAL A 37 14.47 8.28 6.02
N VAL A 38 13.83 9.06 6.89
CA VAL A 38 12.57 8.68 7.53
C VAL A 38 11.46 8.50 6.50
N HIS A 39 11.29 9.47 5.59
CA HIS A 39 10.27 9.36 4.55
C HIS A 39 10.53 8.21 3.59
N GLY A 40 11.79 7.97 3.20
CA GLY A 40 12.17 6.82 2.39
C GLY A 40 11.77 5.49 3.04
N ILE A 41 12.03 5.32 4.34
CA ILE A 41 11.61 4.14 5.10
C ILE A 41 10.08 4.02 5.13
N LEU A 42 9.37 5.11 5.42
CA LEU A 42 7.90 5.13 5.46
C LEU A 42 7.28 4.75 4.12
N ILE A 43 7.82 5.26 3.01
CA ILE A 43 7.39 4.92 1.65
C ILE A 43 7.58 3.42 1.41
N VAL A 44 8.78 2.88 1.65
CA VAL A 44 9.08 1.46 1.40
C VAL A 44 8.18 0.56 2.23
N VAL A 45 8.05 0.82 3.53
CA VAL A 45 7.23 0.00 4.43
C VAL A 45 5.76 0.03 3.99
N ASN A 46 5.20 1.20 3.66
CA ASN A 46 3.80 1.29 3.27
C ASN A 46 3.51 0.68 1.89
N VAL A 47 4.44 0.77 0.93
CA VAL A 47 4.33 0.06 -0.35
C VAL A 47 4.30 -1.45 -0.11
N VAL A 48 5.19 -1.97 0.74
CA VAL A 48 5.18 -3.40 1.12
C VAL A 48 3.87 -3.80 1.79
N LEU A 49 3.37 -3.00 2.73
CA LEU A 49 2.08 -3.24 3.38
C LEU A 49 0.93 -3.22 2.36
N GLY A 50 0.91 -2.26 1.44
CA GLY A 50 -0.08 -2.20 0.36
C GLY A 50 -0.10 -3.45 -0.51
N VAL A 51 1.08 -3.98 -0.87
CA VAL A 51 1.21 -5.27 -1.58
C VAL A 51 0.66 -6.42 -0.74
N VAL A 52 1.01 -6.50 0.55
CA VAL A 52 0.51 -7.55 1.45
C VAL A 52 -1.02 -7.52 1.54
N LEU A 53 -1.62 -6.34 1.73
CA LEU A 53 -3.08 -6.18 1.77
C LEU A 53 -3.73 -6.59 0.44
N GLY A 54 -3.15 -6.18 -0.69
CA GLY A 54 -3.60 -6.59 -2.02
C GLY A 54 -3.57 -8.10 -2.22
N VAL A 55 -2.49 -8.77 -1.79
CA VAL A 55 -2.34 -10.23 -1.84
C VAL A 55 -3.37 -10.92 -0.95
N ILE A 56 -3.60 -10.43 0.27
CA ILE A 56 -4.61 -10.97 1.19
C ILE A 56 -6.01 -10.83 0.59
N GLY A 57 -6.37 -9.65 0.09
CA GLY A 57 -7.66 -9.40 -0.56
C GLY A 57 -7.86 -10.27 -1.80
N TRP A 58 -6.84 -10.41 -2.65
CA TRP A 58 -6.87 -11.28 -3.82
C TRP A 58 -7.10 -12.75 -3.47
N ARG A 59 -6.39 -13.25 -2.44
CA ARG A 59 -6.61 -14.61 -1.90
C ARG A 59 -8.03 -14.77 -1.34
N GLY A 60 -8.56 -13.75 -0.68
CA GLY A 60 -9.93 -13.72 -0.18
C GLY A 60 -10.97 -13.84 -1.30
N LEU A 61 -10.82 -13.07 -2.39
CA LEU A 61 -11.73 -13.13 -3.55
C LEU A 61 -11.69 -14.48 -4.26
N ARG A 62 -10.50 -15.07 -4.45
CA ARG A 62 -10.37 -16.38 -5.11
C ARG A 62 -11.07 -17.50 -4.33
N ARG A 63 -10.98 -17.49 -3.00
CA ARG A 63 -11.66 -18.47 -2.15
C ARG A 63 -13.18 -18.32 -2.22
N ALA A 64 -13.68 -17.09 -2.15
CA ALA A 64 -15.11 -16.79 -2.24
C ALA A 64 -15.75 -16.99 -3.63
N ARG A 65 -14.98 -17.44 -4.62
CA ARG A 65 -15.45 -17.78 -5.98
C ARG A 65 -15.44 -19.28 -6.26
N GLY A 66 -14.81 -20.07 -5.38
CA GLY A 66 -14.82 -21.54 -5.42
C GLY A 66 -15.88 -22.17 -4.50
N GLU A 67 -16.60 -21.35 -3.73
CA GLU A 67 -17.86 -21.66 -3.05
C GLU A 67 -19.02 -21.14 -3.91
#